data_AF-A0A944BUT7-F1
#
_entry.id   AF-A0A944BUT7-F1
#
_cell.length_a   1.000
_cell.length_b   1.000
_cell.length_c   1.000
_cell.angle_alpha   90.00
_cell.angle_beta   90.00
_cell.angle_gamma   90.00
#
_symmetry.space_group_name_H-M   'P 1'
#
loop_
_entity.id
_entity.type
_entity.pdbx_description
1 polymer ?
#
loop_
_entity_poly.entity_id
_entity_poly.type
_entity_poly.pdbx_seq_one_letter_code
_entity_poly.pdbx_strand_id
1 'polypeptide(L)'
;MKSTGIVRSIDKMGRIVLPMETRKLLSLTEEGSAVEIYTDNDMVILKKYTPACLFCNSADDLIEYHGVRICQNCVKEMENLL
;
A
#
# COMPACT_ATOMS: atom_id res chain seq x y z
N MET A 1 15.71 3.92 9.75
CA MET A 1 15.77 3.42 8.35
C MET A 1 16.92 2.44 8.23
N LYS A 2 16.78 1.35 7.47
CA LYS A 2 17.90 0.44 7.15
C LYS A 2 18.40 0.76 5.75
N SER A 3 19.68 1.08 5.61
CA SER A 3 20.31 1.28 4.30
C SER A 3 20.61 -0.07 3.66
N THR A 4 20.21 -0.25 2.41
CA THR A 4 20.54 -1.44 1.62
C THR A 4 21.81 -1.25 0.79
N GLY A 5 22.34 -0.02 0.69
CA GLY A 5 23.48 0.33 -0.15
C GLY A 5 23.25 0.16 -1.66
N ILE A 6 22.01 -0.13 -2.09
CA ILE A 6 21.70 -0.36 -3.50
C ILE A 6 21.36 0.96 -4.19
N VAL A 7 22.10 1.27 -5.25
CA VAL A 7 21.85 2.44 -6.11
C VAL A 7 21.22 1.97 -7.42
N ARG A 8 20.19 2.70 -7.88
CA ARG A 8 19.50 2.48 -9.16
C ARG A 8 19.30 3.80 -9.87
N SER A 9 19.56 3.80 -11.17
CA SER A 9 19.25 4.95 -12.02
C SER A 9 17.75 5.01 -12.32
N ILE A 10 17.29 6.23 -12.60
CA ILE A 10 15.94 6.49 -13.11
C ILE A 10 16.00 6.36 -14.63
N ASP A 11 15.03 5.67 -15.23
CA ASP A 11 14.96 5.55 -16.69
C ASP A 11 14.45 6.83 -17.36
N LYS A 12 14.41 6.84 -18.70
CA LYS A 12 13.96 8.01 -19.47
C LYS A 12 12.51 8.44 -19.20
N MET A 13 11.70 7.56 -18.62
CA MET A 13 10.29 7.82 -18.31
C MET A 13 10.07 8.18 -16.83
N GLY A 14 11.14 8.29 -16.03
CA GLY A 14 11.01 8.57 -14.61
C GLY A 14 10.77 7.34 -13.73
N ARG A 15 10.89 6.11 -14.27
CA ARG A 15 10.67 4.88 -13.51
C ARG A 15 11.94 4.43 -12.81
N ILE A 16 11.78 3.82 -11.65
CA ILE A 16 12.84 3.15 -10.90
C ILE A 16 12.48 1.67 -10.72
N VAL A 17 13.48 0.80 -10.84
CA VAL A 17 13.30 -0.64 -10.62
C VAL A 17 13.64 -0.99 -9.18
N LEU A 18 12.65 -1.47 -8.42
CA LEU A 18 12.88 -2.09 -7.12
C LEU A 18 13.59 -3.44 -7.28
N PRO A 19 14.75 -3.67 -6.61
CA PRO A 19 15.45 -4.95 -6.60
C PRO A 19 14.55 -6.10 -6.15
N MET A 20 14.80 -7.30 -6.68
CA MET A 20 13.98 -8.49 -6.40
C MET A 20 13.98 -8.83 -4.90
N GLU A 21 15.09 -8.61 -4.20
CA GLU A 21 15.21 -8.82 -2.76
C GLU A 21 14.26 -7.90 -1.99
N THR A 22 14.21 -6.62 -2.35
CA THR A 22 13.28 -5.65 -1.74
C THR A 22 11.83 -6.01 -2.02
N ARG A 23 11.52 -6.48 -3.24
CA ARG A 23 10.17 -6.95 -3.58
C ARG A 23 9.75 -8.15 -2.73
N LYS A 24 10.62 -9.14 -2.54
CA LYS A 24 10.33 -10.29 -1.67
C LYS A 24 10.13 -9.87 -0.21
N LEU A 25 10.99 -8.99 0.30
CA LEU A 25 10.90 -8.48 1.67
C LEU A 25 9.58 -7.75 1.95
N LEU A 26 9.08 -6.97 0.98
CA LEU A 26 7.82 -6.24 1.10
C LEU A 26 6.61 -6.99 0.55
N SER A 27 6.78 -8.26 0.13
CA SER A 27 5.73 -9.06 -0.52
C SER A 27 5.05 -8.33 -1.69
N LEU A 28 5.87 -7.74 -2.57
CA LEU A 28 5.49 -7.05 -3.82
C LEU A 28 5.83 -7.90 -5.06
N THR A 29 5.74 -9.22 -4.94
CA THR A 29 6.12 -10.17 -6.01
C THR A 29 4.97 -10.49 -6.96
N GLU A 30 3.73 -10.25 -6.51
CA GLU A 30 2.52 -10.54 -7.29
C GLU A 30 2.24 -9.42 -8.29
N GLU A 31 1.73 -9.78 -9.46
CA GLU A 31 1.26 -8.82 -10.46
C GLU A 31 0.13 -7.96 -9.87
N GLY A 32 0.19 -6.65 -10.09
CA GLY A 32 -0.75 -5.70 -9.48
C GLY A 32 -0.40 -5.26 -8.06
N SER A 33 0.69 -5.78 -7.46
CA SER A 33 1.21 -5.24 -6.19
C SER A 33 1.45 -3.73 -6.30
N ALA A 34 0.83 -2.97 -5.41
CA ALA A 34 0.93 -1.51 -5.41
C ALA A 34 1.74 -1.00 -4.22
N VAL A 35 2.32 0.19 -4.40
CA VAL A 35 2.96 0.95 -3.33
C VAL A 35 2.34 2.33 -3.26
N GLU A 36 2.18 2.80 -2.04
CA GLU A 36 1.83 4.18 -1.75
C GLU A 36 3.13 5.00 -1.66
N ILE A 37 3.13 6.17 -2.29
CA ILE A 37 4.30 7.04 -2.42
C ILE A 37 4.11 8.25 -1.51
N TYR A 38 5.07 8.46 -0.64
CA TYR A 38 5.16 9.61 0.24
C TYR A 38 6.44 10.39 -0.05
N THR A 39 6.42 11.68 0.23
CA THR A 39 7.60 12.56 0.13
C THR A 39 7.88 13.19 1.49
N ASP A 40 9.13 13.14 1.93
CA ASP A 40 9.59 13.80 3.15
C ASP A 40 10.96 14.46 2.88
N ASN A 41 11.00 15.79 2.87
CA ASN A 41 12.15 16.58 2.46
C ASN A 41 12.70 16.16 1.08
N ASP A 42 13.92 15.61 1.04
CA ASP A 42 14.61 15.11 -0.15
C ASP A 42 14.46 13.59 -0.36
N MET A 43 13.58 12.94 0.42
CA MET A 43 13.36 11.50 0.39
C MET A 43 12.02 11.13 -0.24
N VAL A 44 12.03 10.05 -1.02
CA VAL A 44 10.83 9.32 -1.44
C VAL A 44 10.69 8.08 -0.57
N ILE A 45 9.54 7.94 0.08
CA ILE A 45 9.21 6.80 0.93
C ILE A 45 8.14 5.98 0.24
N LEU A 46 8.44 4.70 0.01
CA LEU A 46 7.52 3.73 -0.58
C LEU A 46 6.98 2.81 0.50
N LYS A 47 5.66 2.74 0.65
CA LYS A 47 4.98 1.83 1.57
C LYS A 47 4.15 0.84 0.76
N LYS A 48 4.13 -0.44 1.15
CA LYS A 48 3.21 -1.42 0.51
C LYS A 48 1.78 -0.88 0.63
N TYR A 49 1.08 -0.80 -0.49
CA TYR A 49 -0.34 -0.48 -0.49
C TYR A 49 -1.12 -1.76 -0.20
N THR A 50 -1.90 -1.74 0.88
CA THR A 50 -2.84 -2.79 1.23
C THR A 50 -4.23 -2.17 1.29
N PRO A 51 -5.19 -2.64 0.47
CA PRO A 51 -6.58 -2.26 0.63
C PRO A 51 -7.02 -2.54 2.07
N ALA A 52 -7.62 -1.56 2.73
CA ALA A 52 -8.05 -1.67 4.10
C ALA A 52 -9.38 -0.93 4.30
N CYS A 53 -10.10 -1.31 5.35
CA CYS A 53 -11.33 -0.69 5.78
C CYS A 53 -11.06 0.76 6.19
N LEU A 54 -11.88 1.69 5.69
CA LEU A 54 -11.77 3.12 5.99
C LEU A 54 -11.82 3.42 7.50
N PHE A 55 -12.60 2.65 8.26
CA PHE A 55 -12.84 2.94 9.67
C PHE A 55 -11.84 2.28 10.62
N CYS A 56 -11.51 1.00 10.40
CA CYS A 56 -10.70 0.23 11.35
C CYS A 56 -9.37 -0.26 10.77
N ASN A 57 -9.09 0.03 9.50
CA ASN A 57 -7.87 -0.38 8.80
C ASN A 57 -7.65 -1.92 8.72
N SER A 58 -8.68 -2.72 9.01
CA SER A 58 -8.69 -4.17 8.74
C SER A 58 -8.65 -4.41 7.23
N ALA A 59 -7.93 -5.45 6.79
CA ALA A 59 -7.93 -5.90 5.40
C ALA A 59 -8.92 -7.06 5.14
N ASP A 60 -9.66 -7.47 6.16
CA ASP A 60 -10.53 -8.64 6.13
C ASP A 60 -11.95 -8.25 5.72
N ASP A 61 -12.61 -9.13 4.96
CA ASP A 61 -14.03 -9.03 4.57
C ASP A 61 -14.43 -7.62 4.07
N LEU A 62 -13.57 -7.04 3.23
CA LEU A 62 -13.78 -5.73 2.64
C LEU A 62 -14.89 -5.75 1.59
N ILE A 63 -15.83 -4.83 1.73
CA ILE A 63 -16.85 -4.49 0.74
C ILE A 63 -16.49 -3.12 0.17
N GLU A 64 -16.58 -2.97 -1.16
CA GLU A 64 -16.41 -1.69 -1.82
C GLU A 64 -17.78 -1.04 -2.10
N TYR A 65 -17.98 0.18 -1.60
CA TYR A 65 -19.20 0.97 -1.79
C TYR A 65 -18.81 2.41 -2.18
N HIS A 66 -19.22 2.86 -3.37
CA HIS A 66 -18.83 4.16 -3.94
C HIS A 66 -17.31 4.44 -3.90
N GLY A 67 -16.48 3.43 -4.14
CA GLY A 67 -15.01 3.57 -4.13
C GLY A 67 -14.38 3.61 -2.74
N VAL A 68 -15.18 3.46 -1.67
CA VAL A 68 -14.71 3.31 -0.29
C VAL A 68 -14.75 1.84 0.10
N ARG A 69 -13.68 1.34 0.72
CA ARG A 69 -13.63 -0.02 1.26
C ARG A 69 -13.98 -0.02 2.73
N ILE A 70 -14.93 -0.85 3.13
CA ILE A 70 -15.41 -0.98 4.51
C ILE A 70 -15.50 -2.49 4.82
N CYS A 71 -14.94 -2.94 5.94
CA CYS A 71 -15.07 -4.33 6.34
C CYS A 71 -16.49 -4.61 6.87
N GLN A 72 -16.95 -5.86 6.75
CA GLN A 72 -18.28 -6.25 7.23
C GLN A 72 -18.53 -5.93 8.71
N ASN A 73 -17.51 -5.98 9.56
CA ASN A 73 -17.66 -5.63 10.97
C ASN A 73 -18.06 -4.17 11.16
N CYS A 74 -17.40 -3.24 10.45
CA CYS A 74 -17.76 -1.83 10.52
C CYS A 74 -19.13 -1.54 9.90
N VAL A 75 -19.54 -2.26 8.86
CA VAL A 75 -20.91 -2.14 8.32
C VAL A 75 -21.95 -2.52 9.40
N LYS A 76 -21.76 -3.65 10.08
CA LYS A 76 -22.66 -4.09 11.18
C LYS A 76 -22.69 -3.11 12.35
N GLU A 77 -21.53 -2.54 12.72
CA GLU A 77 -21.46 -1.51 13.76
C GLU A 77 -22.25 -0.25 13.36
N MET A 78 -22.19 0.14 12.08
CA MET A 78 -22.96 1.29 11.56
C MET A 78 -24.47 1.03 11.53
N GLU A 79 -24.91 -0.19 11.24
CA GLU A 79 -26.34 -0.55 11.29
C GLU A 79 -26.93 -0.35 12.70
N ASN A 80 -26.14 -0.58 13.76
CA ASN A 80 -26.56 -0.37 15.14
C ASN A 80 -26.67 1.11 15.55
N LEU A 81 -26.23 2.05 14.70
CA LEU A 81 -26.35 3.49 14.93
C LEU A 81 -27.66 4.08 14.36
N LEU A 82 -28.42 3.29 13.61
CA LEU A 82 -29.73 3.63 13.03
C LEU A 82 -30.87 3.04 13.88
#